data_AF-A0A923XFV8-F1
#
_entry.id   AF-A0A923XFV8-F1
#
_cell.length_a   1.000
_cell.length_b   1.000
_cell.length_c   1.000
_cell.angle_alpha   90.00
_cell.angle_beta   90.00
_cell.angle_gamma   90.00
#
_symmetry.space_group_name_H-M   'P 1'
#
loop_
_entity.id
_entity.type
_entity.pdbx_description
1 polymer ?
#
loop_
_entity_poly.entity_id
_entity_poly.type
_entity_poly.pdbx_seq_one_letter_code
_entity_poly.pdbx_strand_id
1 'polypeptide(L)'
;MSDLLNRDQFRTALENAIKGKSANKAPFSIAWAGGKLSRAHLARWAENHYHYVGPFADYLGYIYARTPASFIEAKDFLLSNMYEEE
;
A
#
# COMPACT_ATOMS: atom_id res chain seq x y z
N MET A 1 23.62 -15.18 -16.27
CA MET A 1 22.24 -14.71 -16.02
C MET A 1 21.76 -15.47 -14.80
N SER A 2 21.17 -14.81 -13.79
CA SER A 2 20.56 -15.54 -12.68
C SER A 2 19.33 -16.29 -13.17
N ASP A 3 19.16 -17.54 -12.75
CA ASP A 3 17.95 -18.31 -13.05
C ASP A 3 16.70 -17.61 -12.47
N LEU A 4 15.59 -17.68 -13.21
CA LEU A 4 14.32 -17.11 -12.76
C LEU A 4 13.77 -17.93 -11.59
N LEU A 5 13.28 -17.24 -10.56
CA LEU A 5 12.63 -17.88 -9.42
C LEU A 5 11.29 -18.49 -9.86
N ASN A 6 11.01 -19.71 -9.39
CA ASN A 6 9.66 -20.25 -9.50
C ASN A 6 8.69 -19.48 -8.58
N ARG A 7 7.39 -19.74 -8.70
CA ARG A 7 6.34 -19.04 -7.95
C ARG A 7 6.58 -19.02 -6.42
N ASP A 8 6.93 -20.17 -5.84
CA ASP A 8 7.09 -20.31 -4.39
C ASP A 8 8.38 -19.65 -3.90
N GLN A 9 9.45 -19.76 -4.68
CA GLN A 9 10.71 -19.07 -4.44
C GLN A 9 10.53 -17.54 -4.53
N PHE A 10 9.81 -17.06 -5.53
CA PHE A 10 9.53 -15.63 -5.72
C PHE A 10 8.67 -15.08 -4.58
N ARG A 11 7.59 -15.78 -4.22
CA ARG A 11 6.76 -15.40 -3.07
C ARG A 11 7.58 -15.34 -1.77
N THR A 12 8.38 -16.37 -1.51
CA THR A 12 9.25 -16.44 -0.34
C THR A 12 10.27 -15.28 -0.33
N ALA A 13 10.82 -14.94 -1.50
CA ALA A 13 11.73 -13.80 -1.63
C ALA A 13 11.04 -12.46 -1.32
N LEU A 14 9.82 -12.23 -1.81
CA LEU A 14 9.03 -11.04 -1.49
C LEU A 14 8.73 -10.95 0.01
N GLU A 15 8.25 -12.04 0.62
CA GLU A 15 7.96 -12.10 2.06
C GLU A 15 9.21 -11.83 2.90
N ASN A 16 10.37 -12.37 2.50
CA ASN A 16 11.63 -12.11 3.16
C ASN A 16 12.10 -10.65 2.99
N ALA A 17 11.89 -10.03 1.82
CA ALA A 17 12.30 -8.66 1.55
C ALA A 17 11.53 -7.62 2.40
N ILE A 18 10.29 -7.93 2.79
CA ILE A 18 9.46 -7.07 3.63
C ILE A 18 9.60 -7.36 5.14
N LYS A 19 10.28 -8.45 5.54
CA LYS A 19 10.50 -8.78 6.95
C LYS A 19 11.17 -7.63 7.68
N GLY A 20 10.61 -7.26 8.83
CA GLY A 20 11.12 -6.16 9.66
C GLY A 20 10.71 -4.75 9.22
N LYS A 21 10.09 -4.59 8.03
CA LYS A 21 9.59 -3.30 7.52
C LYS A 21 8.10 -3.09 7.75
N SER A 22 7.48 -3.84 8.65
CA SER A 22 6.05 -3.75 8.90
C SER A 22 5.73 -2.55 9.79
N ALA A 23 4.73 -1.76 9.37
CA ALA A 23 4.22 -0.61 10.12
C ALA A 23 3.71 -1.02 11.51
N ASN A 24 3.27 -2.27 11.72
CA ASN A 24 2.74 -2.72 13.00
C ASN A 24 3.76 -2.69 14.16
N LYS A 25 5.06 -2.66 13.86
CA LYS A 25 6.14 -2.50 14.86
C LYS A 25 6.58 -1.05 15.06
N ALA A 26 6.04 -0.11 14.29
CA ALA A 26 6.38 1.30 14.46
C ALA A 26 5.91 1.79 15.84
N PRO A 27 6.69 2.63 16.55
CA PRO A 27 6.32 3.14 17.87
C PRO A 27 4.93 3.79 17.90
N PHE A 28 4.56 4.51 16.82
CA PHE A 28 3.24 5.11 16.68
C PHE A 28 2.12 4.07 16.63
N SER A 29 2.27 2.99 15.83
CA SER A 29 1.26 1.94 15.73
C SER A 29 1.09 1.15 17.02
N ILE A 30 2.17 0.89 17.75
CA ILE A 30 2.13 0.27 19.08
C ILE A 30 1.39 1.18 20.07
N ALA A 31 1.69 2.48 20.07
CA ALA A 31 1.03 3.45 20.94
C ALA A 31 -0.46 3.63 20.60
N TRP A 32 -0.83 3.60 19.31
CA TRP A 32 -2.22 3.61 18.86
C TRP A 32 -2.96 2.38 19.39
N ALA A 33 -2.46 1.18 19.08
CA ALA A 33 -3.10 -0.07 19.49
C ALA A 33 -3.23 -0.19 21.02
N GLY A 34 -2.28 0.38 21.76
CA GLY A 34 -2.31 0.45 23.22
C GLY A 34 -3.15 1.59 23.81
N GLY A 35 -3.85 2.39 23.00
CA GLY A 35 -4.68 3.50 23.49
C GLY A 35 -3.90 4.66 24.13
N LYS A 36 -2.62 4.82 23.79
CA LYS A 36 -1.70 5.80 24.42
C LYS A 36 -1.63 7.14 23.69
N LEU A 37 -2.36 7.30 22.59
CA LEU A 37 -2.31 8.52 21.79
C LEU A 37 -3.25 9.59 22.34
N SER A 38 -2.76 10.83 22.39
CA SER A 38 -3.59 11.98 22.70
C SER A 38 -4.35 12.44 21.45
N ARG A 39 -5.36 13.31 21.65
CA ARG A 39 -6.05 13.99 20.55
C ARG A 39 -5.09 14.72 19.60
N ALA A 40 -4.02 15.33 20.14
CA ALA A 40 -3.04 16.04 19.33
C ALA A 40 -2.24 15.09 18.42
N HIS A 41 -1.87 13.91 18.91
CA HIS A 41 -1.21 12.89 18.09
C HIS A 41 -2.14 12.42 16.95
N LEU A 42 -3.42 12.20 17.25
CA LEU A 42 -4.40 11.76 16.25
C LEU A 42 -4.70 12.84 15.21
N ALA A 43 -4.80 14.11 15.61
CA ALA A 43 -4.98 15.22 14.69
C ALA A 43 -3.82 15.31 13.70
N ARG A 44 -2.58 15.22 14.19
CA ARG A 44 -1.40 15.21 13.33
C ARG A 44 -1.35 13.99 12.42
N TRP A 45 -1.75 12.82 12.91
CA TRP A 45 -1.88 11.64 12.06
C TRP A 45 -2.90 11.86 10.94
N ALA A 46 -4.07 12.43 11.24
CA ALA A 46 -5.11 12.68 10.23
C ALA A 46 -4.62 13.64 9.13
N GLU A 47 -3.90 14.71 9.50
CA GLU A 47 -3.27 15.62 8.53
C GLU A 47 -2.30 14.88 7.59
N ASN A 48 -1.40 14.06 8.14
CA ASN A 48 -0.45 13.30 7.34
C ASN A 48 -1.15 12.22 6.50
N HIS A 49 -2.18 11.59 7.06
CA HIS A 49 -2.91 10.54 6.38
C HIS A 49 -3.68 11.09 5.19
N TYR A 50 -4.31 12.26 5.32
CA TYR A 50 -4.94 12.98 4.20
C TYR A 50 -3.98 13.19 3.04
N HIS A 51 -2.75 13.64 3.30
CA HIS A 51 -1.75 13.82 2.25
C HIS A 51 -1.21 12.50 1.67
N TYR A 52 -1.24 11.42 2.45
CA TYR A 52 -0.82 10.11 2.00
C TYR A 52 -1.87 9.45 1.09
N VAL A 53 -3.15 9.51 1.46
CA VAL A 53 -4.24 8.88 0.71
C VAL A 53 -4.81 9.77 -0.39
N GLY A 54 -4.79 11.09 -0.23
CA GLY A 54 -5.39 12.02 -1.20
C GLY A 54 -4.93 11.82 -2.65
N PRO A 55 -3.62 11.59 -2.92
CA PRO A 55 -3.13 11.30 -4.27
C PRO A 55 -3.29 9.85 -4.74
N PHE A 56 -3.97 8.97 -3.98
CA PHE A 56 -3.99 7.53 -4.26
C PHE A 56 -4.68 7.21 -5.60
N ALA A 57 -5.82 7.85 -5.89
CA ALA A 57 -6.52 7.68 -7.16
C ALA A 57 -5.66 8.14 -8.35
N ASP A 58 -4.96 9.26 -8.24
CA ASP A 58 -4.03 9.74 -9.28
C ASP A 58 -2.91 8.72 -9.54
N TYR A 59 -2.32 8.18 -8.47
CA TYR A 59 -1.30 7.14 -8.56
C TYR A 59 -1.80 5.89 -9.30
N LEU A 60 -2.99 5.40 -8.95
CA LEU A 60 -3.61 4.28 -9.65
C LEU A 60 -3.95 4.63 -11.11
N GLY A 61 -4.36 5.87 -11.38
CA GLY A 61 -4.60 6.38 -12.73
C GLY A 61 -3.36 6.29 -13.63
N TYR A 62 -2.18 6.64 -13.10
CA TYR A 62 -0.92 6.48 -13.85
C TYR A 62 -0.59 5.02 -14.17
N ILE A 63 -0.84 4.10 -13.24
CA ILE A 63 -0.65 2.66 -13.47
C ILE A 63 -1.64 2.19 -14.52
N TYR A 64 -2.93 2.49 -14.34
CA TYR A 64 -4.00 2.14 -15.25
C TYR A 64 -3.69 2.58 -16.68
N ALA A 65 -3.25 3.83 -16.88
CA ALA A 65 -2.94 4.37 -18.19
C ALA A 65 -1.78 3.63 -18.88
N ARG A 66 -0.81 3.12 -18.12
CA ARG A 66 0.34 2.36 -18.65
C ARG A 66 0.09 0.86 -18.76
N THR A 67 -0.93 0.32 -18.10
CA THR A 67 -1.31 -1.08 -18.22
C THR A 67 -1.84 -1.35 -19.64
N PRO A 68 -1.23 -2.29 -20.40
CA PRO A 68 -1.64 -2.58 -21.77
C PRO A 68 -3.11 -3.03 -21.86
N ALA A 69 -3.76 -2.71 -22.98
CA ALA A 69 -5.18 -3.01 -23.19
C ALA A 69 -5.51 -4.51 -23.12
N SER A 70 -4.54 -5.39 -23.40
CA SER A 70 -4.68 -6.84 -23.28
C SER A 70 -4.87 -7.33 -21.84
N PHE A 71 -4.52 -6.53 -20.83
CA PHE A 71 -4.68 -6.86 -19.42
C PHE A 71 -5.95 -6.21 -18.84
N ILE A 72 -7.09 -6.45 -19.49
CA ILE A 72 -8.36 -5.79 -19.14
C ILE A 72 -8.78 -6.07 -17.69
N GLU A 73 -8.61 -7.30 -17.19
CA GLU A 73 -8.96 -7.65 -15.81
C GLU A 73 -8.17 -6.84 -14.77
N ALA A 74 -6.88 -6.61 -15.02
CA ALA A 74 -6.05 -5.79 -14.14
C ALA A 74 -6.46 -4.32 -14.20
N LYS A 75 -6.83 -3.83 -15.38
CA LYS A 75 -7.35 -2.47 -15.57
C LYS A 75 -8.68 -2.27 -14.84
N ASP A 76 -9.60 -3.22 -14.96
CA ASP A 76 -10.89 -3.19 -14.27
C ASP A 76 -10.72 -3.25 -12.75
N PHE A 77 -9.81 -4.09 -12.25
CA PHE A 77 -9.46 -4.12 -10.83
C PHE A 77 -8.97 -2.75 -10.34
N LEU A 78 -8.05 -2.10 -11.08
CA LEU A 78 -7.55 -0.76 -10.72
C LEU A 78 -8.67 0.28 -10.71
N LEU A 79 -9.63 0.22 -11.65
CA LEU A 79 -10.80 1.10 -11.66
C LEU A 79 -11.71 0.90 -10.44
N SER A 80 -11.99 -0.36 -10.07
CA SER A 80 -12.78 -0.65 -8.87
C SER A 80 -12.10 -0.10 -7.61
N ASN A 81 -10.77 -0.25 -7.49
CA ASN A 81 -10.02 0.30 -6.35
C ASN A 81 -10.09 1.82 -6.30
N MET A 82 -9.99 2.51 -7.44
CA MET A 82 -10.14 3.98 -7.48
C MET A 82 -11.55 4.41 -7.07
N TYR A 83 -12.59 3.70 -7.50
CA TYR A 83 -13.98 4.02 -7.17
C TYR A 83 -14.32 3.78 -5.69
N GLU A 84 -13.70 2.80 -5.03
CA GLU A 84 -13.93 2.51 -3.61
C GLU A 84 -13.27 3.53 -2.65
N GLU A 85 -12.24 4.25 -3.11
CA GLU A 85 -11.44 5.17 -2.28
C GLU A 85 -11.90 6.64 -2.38
N GLU A 86 -12.87 6.96 -3.25
CA GLU A 86 -13.57 8.27 -3.36
C GLU A 86 -14.94 8.27 -2.66
#